data_AF-Q97AX5-F1
#
_entry.id   AF-Q97AX5-F1
#
_cell.length_a   1.000
_cell.length_b   1.000
_cell.length_c   1.000
_cell.angle_alpha   90.00
_cell.angle_beta   90.00
_cell.angle_gamma   90.00
#
_symmetry.space_group_name_H-M   'P 1'
#
loop_
_entity.id
_entity.type
_entity.pdbx_description
1 polymer ?
#
loop_
_entity_poly.entity_id
_entity_poly.type
_entity_poly.pdbx_seq_one_letter_code
_entity_poly.pdbx_strand_id
1 'polypeptide(L)'
;MRQNRLHGSGTMEDVENLYNKLVFLLDYDYEHTKSRKFVDNLLKRRKEWLFSFVVHKDVEPTNNRAERALKPSVIYTKTNGGTRSETGDRTYEKLTSVSYTSRLWKSNIVKDGQPEIRKWMGKKYMKKIEGRLDKSMKRRGQASED
;
A
#
# COMPACT_ATOMS: atom_id res chain seq x y z
N MET A 1 17.73 15.51 6.20
CA MET A 1 17.27 14.41 5.31
C MET A 1 18.26 14.30 4.16
N ARG A 2 18.98 13.17 4.01
CA ARG A 2 19.93 13.00 2.89
C ARG A 2 19.13 12.74 1.60
N GLN A 3 19.26 13.61 0.60
CA GLN A 3 18.64 13.43 -0.70
C GLN A 3 19.22 12.18 -1.39
N ASN A 4 18.33 11.26 -1.79
CA ASN A 4 18.69 10.09 -2.58
C ASN A 4 19.00 10.54 -4.01
N ARG A 5 20.21 10.26 -4.50
CA ARG A 5 20.66 10.68 -5.85
C ARG A 5 20.06 9.89 -7.02
N LEU A 6 19.29 8.83 -6.75
CA LEU A 6 18.71 7.94 -7.76
C LEU A 6 17.19 8.18 -7.80
N HIS A 7 16.75 9.17 -8.58
CA HIS A 7 15.35 9.56 -8.75
C HIS A 7 14.69 8.84 -9.95
N GLY A 8 14.78 7.50 -10.00
CA GLY A 8 14.16 6.74 -11.09
C GLY A 8 14.74 6.99 -12.48
N SER A 9 15.98 7.48 -12.55
CA SER A 9 16.73 7.73 -13.78
C SER A 9 17.95 6.80 -13.93
N GLY A 10 18.07 5.81 -13.04
CA GLY A 10 19.14 4.83 -13.09
C GLY A 10 18.84 3.71 -14.07
N THR A 11 19.89 2.96 -14.39
CA THR A 11 19.88 1.83 -15.31
C THR A 11 19.76 0.50 -14.56
N MET A 12 19.58 -0.60 -15.30
CA MET A 12 19.68 -1.94 -14.72
C MET A 12 21.08 -2.28 -14.21
N GLU A 13 22.11 -1.64 -14.76
CA GLU A 13 23.49 -1.76 -14.26
C GLU A 13 23.63 -1.13 -12.87
N ASP A 14 22.96 0.00 -12.61
CA ASP A 14 22.93 0.60 -11.28
C ASP A 14 22.23 -0.32 -10.26
N VAL A 15 21.16 -1.00 -10.68
CA VAL A 15 20.48 -2.02 -9.86
C VAL A 15 21.42 -3.18 -9.53
N GLU A 16 22.20 -3.64 -10.52
CA GLU A 16 23.20 -4.70 -10.33
C GLU A 16 24.29 -4.28 -9.35
N ASN A 17 24.84 -3.07 -9.51
CA ASN A 17 25.87 -2.52 -8.64
C ASN A 17 25.38 -2.39 -7.19
N LEU A 18 24.14 -1.95 -7.00
CA LEU A 18 23.52 -1.88 -5.67
C LEU A 18 23.30 -3.26 -5.05
N TYR A 19 22.90 -4.25 -5.86
CA TYR A 19 22.72 -5.62 -5.38
C TYR A 19 24.05 -6.25 -4.98
N ASN A 20 25.11 -6.09 -5.78
CA ASN A 20 26.44 -6.60 -5.45
C ASN A 20 26.99 -5.93 -4.18
N LYS A 21 26.77 -4.61 -4.02
CA LYS A 21 27.11 -3.91 -2.79
C LYS A 21 26.30 -4.42 -1.59
N LEU A 22 25.02 -4.73 -1.77
CA LEU A 22 24.19 -5.33 -0.72
C LEU A 22 24.74 -6.69 -0.30
N VAL A 23 25.05 -7.57 -1.25
CA VAL A 23 25.64 -8.89 -0.98
C VAL A 23 26.94 -8.74 -0.20
N PHE A 24 27.85 -7.86 -0.65
CA PHE A 24 29.10 -7.57 0.05
C PHE A 24 28.89 -7.09 1.49
N LEU A 25 27.93 -6.19 1.72
CA LEU A 25 27.64 -5.68 3.07
C LEU A 25 26.98 -6.72 3.97
N LEU A 26 26.31 -7.71 3.39
CA LEU A 26 25.64 -8.77 4.12
C LEU A 26 26.53 -10.00 4.32
N ASP A 27 27.72 -10.04 3.71
CA ASP A 27 28.72 -11.09 3.84
C ASP A 27 29.43 -11.01 5.20
N TYR A 28 28.69 -11.36 6.24
CA TYR A 28 29.11 -11.32 7.63
C TYR A 28 28.66 -12.59 8.35
N ASP A 29 29.48 -13.10 9.27
CA ASP A 29 29.11 -14.25 10.09
C ASP A 29 28.20 -13.81 11.25
N TYR A 30 26.89 -13.80 11.00
CA TYR A 30 25.91 -13.45 12.01
C TYR A 30 25.78 -14.56 13.05
N GLU A 31 26.04 -14.26 14.32
CA GLU A 31 25.88 -15.22 15.42
C GLU A 31 24.42 -15.69 15.60
N HIS A 32 23.45 -14.79 15.40
CA HIS A 32 22.04 -15.04 15.69
C HIS A 32 21.26 -15.60 14.49
N THR A 33 20.50 -16.69 14.73
CA THR A 33 19.71 -17.40 13.69
C THR A 33 18.70 -16.52 12.95
N LYS A 34 18.03 -15.58 13.64
CA LYS A 34 17.08 -14.64 13.01
C LYS A 34 17.77 -13.73 11.99
N SER A 35 18.99 -13.28 12.27
CA SER A 35 19.75 -12.42 11.36
C SER A 35 20.17 -13.18 10.12
N ARG A 36 20.70 -14.41 10.28
CA ARG A 36 21.00 -15.31 9.14
C ARG A 36 19.77 -15.54 8.26
N LYS A 37 18.64 -15.93 8.86
CA LYS A 37 17.38 -16.13 8.13
C LYS A 37 16.88 -14.87 7.44
N PHE A 38 17.07 -13.69 8.05
CA PHE A 38 16.71 -12.42 7.42
C PHE A 38 17.55 -12.19 6.14
N VAL A 39 18.86 -12.37 6.23
CA VAL A 39 19.77 -12.25 5.08
C VAL A 39 19.43 -13.26 3.99
N ASP A 40 19.27 -14.54 4.34
CA ASP A 40 18.89 -15.60 3.40
C ASP A 40 17.60 -15.25 2.66
N ASN A 41 16.59 -14.77 3.39
CA ASN A 41 15.30 -14.41 2.81
C ASN A 41 15.37 -13.12 1.97
N LEU A 42 16.26 -12.20 2.32
CA LEU A 42 16.48 -10.98 1.56
C LEU A 42 17.18 -11.29 0.23
N LEU A 43 18.22 -12.12 0.25
CA LEU A 43 19.01 -12.50 -0.93
C LEU A 43 18.25 -13.40 -1.92
N LYS A 44 17.26 -14.17 -1.45
CA LYS A 44 16.33 -14.93 -2.31
C LYS A 44 15.40 -14.05 -3.16
N ARG A 45 15.26 -12.76 -2.85
CA ARG A 45 14.38 -11.86 -3.61
C ARG A 45 15.05 -11.44 -4.92
N ARG A 46 14.24 -11.18 -5.95
CA ARG A 46 14.74 -10.63 -7.21
C ARG A 46 15.27 -9.22 -6.97
N LYS A 47 16.51 -8.95 -7.42
CA LYS A 47 17.18 -7.65 -7.33
C LYS A 47 16.33 -6.48 -7.85
N GLU A 48 15.58 -6.73 -8.92
CA GLU A 48 14.69 -5.77 -9.58
C GLU A 48 13.58 -5.25 -8.64
N TRP A 49 13.10 -6.10 -7.73
CA TRP A 49 12.06 -5.75 -6.76
C TRP A 49 12.60 -4.97 -5.56
N LEU A 50 13.85 -5.19 -5.18
CA LEU A 50 14.49 -4.48 -4.06
C LEU A 50 14.80 -3.03 -4.42
N PHE A 51 15.16 -2.79 -5.69
CA PHE A 51 15.65 -1.50 -6.17
C PHE A 51 14.78 -0.90 -7.27
N SER A 52 13.48 -1.22 -7.32
CA SER A 52 12.58 -0.76 -8.39
C SER A 52 12.53 0.77 -8.53
N PHE A 53 12.76 1.52 -7.45
CA PHE A 53 12.83 2.98 -7.42
C PHE A 53 14.02 3.57 -8.20
N VAL A 54 15.02 2.75 -8.53
CA VAL A 54 16.19 3.19 -9.30
C VAL A 54 15.81 3.43 -10.76
N VAL A 55 14.93 2.58 -11.30
CA VAL A 55 14.51 2.59 -12.72
C VAL A 55 13.16 3.30 -12.89
N HIS A 56 12.27 3.19 -11.90
CA HIS A 56 10.92 3.74 -11.98
C HIS A 56 10.78 4.99 -11.10
N LYS A 57 10.71 6.16 -11.73
CA LYS A 57 10.53 7.47 -11.06
C LYS A 57 9.26 7.57 -10.20
N ASP A 58 8.23 6.81 -10.53
CA ASP A 58 6.94 6.85 -9.84
C ASP A 58 6.93 5.97 -8.57
N VAL A 59 8.02 5.25 -8.31
CA VAL A 59 8.20 4.39 -7.14
C VAL A 59 9.09 5.12 -6.13
N GLU A 60 8.53 5.42 -4.96
CA GLU A 60 9.31 5.99 -3.87
C GLU A 60 10.36 4.98 -3.36
N PRO A 61 11.54 5.44 -2.92
CA PRO A 61 12.59 4.59 -2.34
C PRO A 61 12.23 4.08 -0.92
N THR A 62 10.97 4.20 -0.50
CA THR A 62 10.51 3.85 0.85
C THR A 62 9.28 2.96 0.77
N ASN A 63 9.13 2.08 1.77
CA ASN A 63 7.98 1.18 1.87
C ASN A 63 6.70 1.86 2.41
N ASN A 64 6.73 3.17 2.67
CA ASN A 64 5.66 3.91 3.34
C ASN A 64 4.30 3.78 2.64
N ARG A 65 4.30 3.75 1.30
CA ARG A 65 3.07 3.58 0.52
C ARG A 65 2.41 2.22 0.77
N ALA A 66 3.19 1.14 0.73
CA ALA A 66 2.67 -0.21 0.97
C ALA A 66 2.24 -0.39 2.43
N GLU A 67 3.03 0.11 3.40
CA GLU A 67 2.64 0.07 4.81
C GLU A 67 1.34 0.83 5.07
N ARG A 68 1.17 2.03 4.49
CA ARG A 68 -0.08 2.78 4.58
C ARG A 68 -1.28 2.03 3.99
N ALA A 69 -1.06 1.26 2.91
CA ALA A 69 -2.09 0.44 2.30
C ALA A 69 -2.48 -0.76 3.18
N LEU A 70 -1.51 -1.41 3.84
CA LEU A 70 -1.72 -2.61 4.67
C LEU A 70 -2.23 -2.28 6.09
N LYS A 71 -1.88 -1.12 6.64
CA LYS A 71 -2.23 -0.70 8.02
C LYS A 71 -3.71 -0.91 8.38
N PRO A 72 -4.70 -0.49 7.56
CA PRO A 72 -6.11 -0.70 7.89
C PRO A 72 -6.47 -2.17 8.10
N SER A 73 -5.91 -3.08 7.30
CA SER A 73 -6.17 -4.50 7.40
C SER A 73 -5.50 -5.14 8.61
N VAL A 74 -4.26 -4.74 8.92
CA VAL A 74 -3.57 -5.18 10.15
C VAL A 74 -4.28 -4.69 11.41
N ILE A 75 -4.77 -3.46 11.40
CA ILE A 75 -5.55 -2.92 12.53
C ILE A 75 -6.86 -3.72 12.66
N TYR A 76 -7.56 -3.95 11.56
CA TYR A 76 -8.80 -4.73 11.55
C TYR A 76 -8.62 -6.13 12.13
N THR A 77 -7.56 -6.87 11.74
CA THR A 77 -7.31 -8.20 12.30
C THR A 77 -6.95 -8.14 13.77
N LYS A 78 -6.19 -7.12 14.20
CA LYS A 78 -5.79 -6.94 15.60
C LYS A 78 -6.95 -6.57 16.52
N THR A 79 -7.85 -5.68 16.08
CA THR A 79 -8.95 -5.17 16.92
C THR A 79 -10.19 -6.06 16.87
N ASN A 80 -10.47 -6.67 15.71
CA ASN A 80 -11.73 -7.38 15.48
C ASN A 80 -11.54 -8.89 15.26
N GLY A 81 -10.30 -9.39 15.25
CA GLY A 81 -10.00 -10.82 15.06
C GLY A 81 -10.09 -11.30 13.61
N GLY A 82 -10.27 -10.39 12.63
CA GLY A 82 -10.36 -10.74 11.21
C GLY A 82 -11.67 -11.44 10.83
N THR A 83 -11.66 -12.13 9.68
CA THR A 83 -12.78 -13.00 9.27
C THR A 83 -12.49 -14.46 9.64
N ARG A 84 -13.54 -15.31 9.69
CA ARG A 84 -13.44 -16.72 10.08
C ARG A 84 -13.86 -17.68 8.97
N SER A 85 -13.96 -17.19 7.73
CA SER A 85 -14.36 -17.99 6.57
C SER A 85 -13.70 -17.49 5.31
N GLU A 86 -13.44 -18.39 4.37
CA GLU A 86 -12.86 -18.02 3.07
C GLU A 86 -13.72 -16.99 2.32
N THR A 87 -15.05 -17.16 2.35
CA THR A 87 -15.99 -16.18 1.77
C THR A 87 -15.85 -14.81 2.44
N GLY A 88 -15.66 -14.77 3.76
CA GLY A 88 -15.40 -13.54 4.51
C GLY A 88 -14.12 -12.86 4.05
N ASP A 89 -13.03 -13.62 3.95
CA ASP A 89 -11.72 -13.11 3.51
C ASP A 89 -11.78 -12.56 2.09
N ARG A 90 -12.39 -13.31 1.15
CA ARG A 90 -12.59 -12.85 -0.24
C ARG A 90 -13.47 -11.60 -0.33
N THR A 91 -14.48 -11.50 0.52
CA THR A 91 -15.34 -10.31 0.57
C THR A 91 -14.57 -9.11 1.10
N TYR A 92 -13.81 -9.29 2.18
CA TYR A 92 -12.99 -8.25 2.76
C TYR A 92 -11.90 -7.78 1.81
N GLU A 93 -11.20 -8.70 1.13
CA GLU A 93 -10.19 -8.44 0.10
C GLU A 93 -10.76 -7.53 -1.01
N LYS A 94 -11.92 -7.89 -1.57
CA LYS A 94 -12.57 -7.10 -2.63
C LYS A 94 -13.00 -5.72 -2.14
N LEU A 95 -13.68 -5.64 -0.99
CA LEU A 95 -14.18 -4.38 -0.45
C LEU A 95 -13.05 -3.42 -0.09
N THR A 96 -11.97 -3.92 0.53
CA THR A 96 -10.82 -3.09 0.88
C THR A 96 -10.06 -2.61 -0.36
N SER A 97 -9.87 -3.48 -1.36
CA SER A 97 -9.25 -3.11 -2.64
C SER A 97 -10.02 -2.00 -3.37
N VAL A 98 -11.33 -2.16 -3.52
CA VAL A 98 -12.20 -1.16 -4.19
C VAL A 98 -12.24 0.14 -3.39
N SER A 99 -12.34 0.07 -2.07
CA SER A 99 -12.35 1.25 -1.18
C SER A 99 -11.04 2.01 -1.22
N TYR A 100 -9.91 1.30 -1.16
CA TYR A 100 -8.59 1.89 -1.23
C TYR A 100 -8.34 2.57 -2.57
N THR A 101 -8.68 1.89 -3.67
CA THR A 101 -8.53 2.43 -5.03
C THR A 101 -9.40 3.66 -5.24
N SER A 102 -10.67 3.62 -4.82
CA SER A 102 -11.58 4.77 -4.91
C SER A 102 -11.03 5.96 -4.12
N ARG A 103 -10.49 5.72 -2.92
CA ARG A 103 -9.86 6.77 -2.11
C ARG A 103 -8.64 7.38 -2.80
N LEU A 104 -7.79 6.58 -3.45
CA LEU A 104 -6.64 7.09 -4.20
C LEU A 104 -7.07 7.99 -5.36
N TRP A 105 -8.16 7.64 -6.04
CA TRP A 105 -8.70 8.36 -7.19
C TRP A 105 -9.59 9.54 -6.77
N LYS A 106 -9.69 9.83 -5.46
CA LYS A 106 -10.60 10.82 -4.88
C LYS A 106 -12.07 10.61 -5.28
N SER A 107 -12.42 9.38 -5.64
CA SER A 107 -13.78 8.98 -6.02
C SER A 107 -14.52 8.32 -4.86
N ASN A 108 -15.79 8.04 -5.07
CA ASN A 108 -16.69 7.45 -4.11
C ASN A 108 -17.38 6.23 -4.71
N ILE A 109 -17.25 5.07 -4.06
CA ILE A 109 -17.82 3.80 -4.54
C ILE A 109 -19.34 3.88 -4.76
N VAL A 110 -20.05 4.65 -3.94
CA VAL A 110 -21.51 4.74 -4.01
C VAL A 110 -21.96 5.71 -5.10
N LYS A 111 -21.25 6.82 -5.28
CA LYS A 111 -21.59 7.83 -6.30
C LYS A 111 -21.05 7.45 -7.68
N ASP A 112 -19.81 6.99 -7.74
CA ASP A 112 -19.01 6.79 -8.95
C ASP A 112 -18.82 5.30 -9.31
N GLY A 113 -19.26 4.38 -8.45
CA GLY A 113 -19.22 2.94 -8.72
C GLY A 113 -20.44 2.45 -9.51
N GLN A 114 -20.68 1.13 -9.49
CA GLN A 114 -21.78 0.55 -10.26
C GLN A 114 -23.14 1.11 -9.83
N PRO A 115 -24.03 1.47 -10.78
CA PRO A 115 -25.36 2.03 -10.49
C PRO A 115 -26.20 1.15 -9.55
N GLU A 116 -25.95 -0.17 -9.57
CA GLU A 116 -26.70 -1.18 -8.83
C GLU A 116 -26.49 -1.05 -7.32
N ILE A 117 -25.33 -0.54 -6.91
CA ILE A 117 -25.02 -0.23 -5.51
C ILE A 117 -26.01 0.80 -4.99
N ARG A 118 -26.25 1.87 -5.76
CA ARG A 118 -27.20 2.92 -5.39
C ARG A 118 -28.65 2.42 -5.42
N LYS A 119 -28.98 1.51 -6.35
CA LYS A 119 -30.31 0.91 -6.46
C LYS A 119 -30.66 0.07 -5.23
N TRP A 120 -29.70 -0.68 -4.69
CA TRP A 120 -29.90 -1.50 -3.49
C TRP A 120 -29.95 -0.66 -2.21
N MET A 121 -29.28 0.50 -2.20
CA MET A 121 -29.34 1.44 -1.08
C MET A 121 -30.64 2.28 -1.13
N GLY A 122 -31.56 2.04 -0.19
CA GLY A 122 -32.84 2.77 -0.15
C GLY A 122 -32.70 4.31 -0.10
N LYS A 123 -33.63 5.04 -0.71
CA LYS A 123 -33.60 6.51 -0.90
C LYS A 123 -33.29 7.32 0.39
N LYS A 124 -33.88 6.94 1.53
CA LYS A 124 -33.64 7.58 2.84
C LYS A 124 -32.21 7.38 3.33
N TYR A 125 -31.67 6.18 3.11
CA TYR A 125 -30.31 5.81 3.51
C TYR A 125 -29.27 6.51 2.63
N MET A 126 -29.54 6.60 1.32
CA MET A 126 -28.73 7.35 0.35
C MET A 126 -28.56 8.82 0.73
N LYS A 127 -29.66 9.52 1.01
CA LYS A 127 -29.61 10.95 1.40
C LYS A 127 -28.77 11.18 2.66
N LYS A 128 -28.84 10.25 3.63
CA LYS A 128 -28.02 10.30 4.86
C LYS A 128 -26.54 10.05 4.58
N ILE A 129 -26.24 9.08 3.70
CA ILE A 129 -24.87 8.75 3.31
C ILE A 129 -24.24 9.89 2.51
N GLU A 130 -24.92 10.42 1.49
CA GLU A 130 -24.46 11.56 0.70
C GLU A 130 -24.12 12.76 1.59
N GLY A 131 -25.00 13.11 2.53
CA GLY A 131 -24.74 14.20 3.48
C GLY A 131 -23.54 13.96 4.42
N ARG A 132 -23.23 12.70 4.77
CA ARG A 132 -22.02 12.35 5.55
C ARG A 132 -20.76 12.35 4.68
N LEU A 133 -20.89 11.91 3.43
CA LEU A 133 -19.80 11.84 2.46
C LEU A 133 -19.34 13.24 2.05
N ASP A 134 -20.26 14.16 1.78
CA ASP A 134 -19.93 15.54 1.41
C ASP A 134 -19.20 16.26 2.55
N LYS A 135 -19.64 16.06 3.80
CA LYS A 135 -18.93 16.55 5.00
C LYS A 135 -17.54 15.93 5.20
N SER A 136 -17.32 14.70 4.75
CA SER A 136 -16.02 14.02 4.80
C SER A 136 -15.09 14.49 3.68
N MET A 137 -15.61 14.77 2.49
CA MET A 137 -14.84 15.35 1.38
C MET A 137 -14.44 16.80 1.69
N LYS A 138 -15.35 17.62 2.24
CA LYS A 138 -15.06 19.01 2.63
C LYS A 138 -13.93 19.10 3.67
N ARG A 139 -13.97 18.26 4.70
CA ARG A 139 -12.90 18.15 5.71
C ARG A 139 -11.54 17.71 5.16
N ARG A 140 -11.51 17.01 4.01
CA ARG A 140 -10.26 16.53 3.38
C ARG A 140 -9.68 17.52 2.38
N GLY A 141 -10.51 18.35 1.74
CA GLY A 141 -10.02 19.45 0.88
C GLY A 141 -9.33 20.56 1.69
N GLN A 142 -9.81 20.83 2.91
CA GLN A 142 -9.19 21.78 3.82
C GLN A 142 -7.79 21.37 4.32
N ALA A 143 -7.46 20.07 4.32
CA ALA A 143 -6.19 19.56 4.87
C ALA A 143 -5.05 19.46 3.82
N SER A 144 -5.27 19.96 2.61
CA SER A 144 -4.29 20.01 1.52
C SER A 144 -3.89 21.42 1.10
N GLU A 145 -4.34 22.45 1.85
CA GLU A 145 -4.02 23.87 1.64
C GLU A 145 -3.15 24.46 2.76
N ASP A 146 -2.73 23.63 3.73
CA ASP A 146 -1.74 23.94 4.79
C ASP A 146 -0.49 23.07 4.61
#